data_AF-C1E211-F1
#
_entry.id   AF-C1E211-F1
#
_cell.length_a   1.000
_cell.length_b   1.000
_cell.length_c   1.000
_cell.angle_alpha   90.00
_cell.angle_beta   90.00
_cell.angle_gamma   90.00
#
_symmetry.space_group_name_H-M   'P 1'
#
loop_
_entity.id
_entity.type
_entity.pdbx_description
1 polymer ?
#
loop_
_entity_poly.entity_id
_entity_poly.type
_entity_poly.pdbx_seq_one_letter_code
_entity_poly.pdbx_strand_id
1 'polypeptide(L)'
;GALDGYLKPPRNGKFLSLLMGNAVDVTSQRQENRLRIKEEYYSFRDRSTFTYVAWPTALLYLNRERQKGLEAGAANTWFSLVTVFPVLVQFYWCWMLYFYAALALRENVLRCNGSRIRRWWINHHYYSMGMCLVVLTMDVQSNACLNYMSRFLVFTALQGVVMLTQNRYQRFRMYTRVAMGKASPMDVAGGEMGGNAGQLKLLYPLLFGLQIMQVYFGASVLVSFFREWQAPAAGALFVVMGVGNFRATCQTYFTKRKFAKESSRSKA
;
A
#
# COMPACT_ATOMS: atom_id res chain seq x y z
N GLY A 1 42.56 -4.68 -28.89
CA GLY A 1 41.96 -3.83 -27.84
C GLY A 1 40.83 -4.59 -27.21
N ALA A 2 40.95 -4.93 -25.93
CA ALA A 2 40.00 -5.78 -25.21
C ALA A 2 38.62 -5.08 -25.12
N LEU A 3 37.66 -5.58 -25.90
CA LEU A 3 36.24 -5.20 -25.83
C LEU A 3 35.46 -6.02 -24.80
N ASP A 4 36.16 -6.76 -23.92
CA ASP A 4 35.56 -7.47 -22.78
C ASP A 4 35.03 -6.55 -21.67
N GLY A 5 35.03 -5.22 -21.88
CA GLY A 5 34.48 -4.22 -20.98
C GLY A 5 32.94 -4.21 -20.87
N TYR A 6 32.21 -5.05 -21.62
CA TYR A 6 30.75 -5.22 -21.47
C TYR A 6 30.37 -6.38 -20.55
N LEU A 7 31.09 -6.52 -19.44
CA LEU A 7 30.72 -7.44 -18.38
C LEU A 7 29.27 -7.16 -17.96
N LYS A 8 28.39 -8.16 -18.14
CA LYS A 8 27.09 -8.16 -17.47
C LYS A 8 27.36 -7.80 -16.00
N PRO A 9 26.68 -6.78 -15.44
CA PRO A 9 26.90 -6.42 -14.06
C PRO A 9 26.68 -7.66 -13.18
N PRO A 10 27.49 -7.83 -12.12
CA PRO A 10 27.37 -8.97 -11.22
C PRO A 10 25.94 -9.08 -10.70
N ARG A 11 25.48 -10.31 -10.44
CA ARG A 11 24.15 -10.54 -9.87
C ARG A 11 24.01 -9.78 -8.55
N ASN A 12 22.87 -9.12 -8.39
CA ASN A 12 22.55 -8.42 -7.14
C ASN A 12 22.63 -9.34 -5.94
N GLY A 13 23.13 -8.80 -4.84
CA GLY A 13 22.96 -9.42 -3.53
C GLY A 13 21.48 -9.64 -3.20
N LYS A 14 21.18 -10.69 -2.44
CA LYS A 14 19.82 -11.07 -2.07
C LYS A 14 19.04 -9.92 -1.42
N PHE A 15 19.70 -9.12 -0.59
CA PHE A 15 19.10 -7.95 0.07
C PHE A 15 18.63 -6.88 -0.93
N LEU A 16 19.48 -6.54 -1.91
CA LEU A 16 19.11 -5.57 -2.94
C LEU A 16 18.01 -6.12 -3.85
N SER A 17 18.08 -7.41 -4.21
CA SER A 17 17.04 -8.09 -5.00
C SER A 17 15.69 -8.13 -4.27
N LEU A 18 15.70 -8.30 -2.94
CA LEU A 18 14.50 -8.26 -2.11
C LEU A 18 13.80 -6.88 -2.22
N LEU A 19 14.54 -5.77 -2.08
CA LEU A 19 13.95 -4.43 -2.08
C LEU A 19 13.66 -3.89 -3.49
N MET A 20 14.59 -4.08 -4.43
CA MET A 20 14.59 -3.45 -5.76
C MET A 20 14.26 -4.39 -6.92
N GLY A 21 14.33 -5.70 -6.69
CA GLY A 21 14.19 -6.70 -7.75
C GLY A 21 15.49 -6.91 -8.52
N ASN A 22 15.39 -7.48 -9.72
CA ASN A 22 16.56 -7.84 -10.50
C ASN A 22 17.05 -6.71 -11.44
N ALA A 23 16.31 -5.60 -11.54
CA ALA A 23 16.76 -4.39 -12.22
C ALA A 23 17.53 -3.49 -11.23
N VAL A 24 18.79 -3.20 -11.53
CA VAL A 24 19.74 -2.60 -10.57
C VAL A 24 20.06 -1.14 -10.85
N ASP A 25 19.89 -0.69 -12.09
CA ASP A 25 20.22 0.67 -12.44
C ASP A 25 19.25 1.61 -11.73
N VAL A 26 19.66 2.16 -10.59
CA VAL A 26 18.86 3.14 -9.83
C VAL A 26 18.54 4.35 -10.73
N THR A 27 19.41 4.65 -11.68
CA THR A 27 19.18 5.60 -12.75
C THR A 27 19.72 5.04 -14.06
N SER A 28 18.94 5.14 -15.14
CA SER A 28 19.42 4.77 -16.47
C SER A 28 19.00 5.79 -17.52
N GLN A 29 19.91 6.10 -18.44
CA GLN A 29 19.63 6.89 -19.64
C GLN A 29 18.93 6.06 -20.71
N ARG A 30 19.14 4.74 -20.72
CA ARG A 30 18.57 3.83 -21.71
C ARG A 30 17.10 3.57 -21.40
N GLN A 31 16.23 3.80 -22.38
CA GLN A 31 14.79 3.62 -22.22
C GLN A 31 14.43 2.18 -21.82
N GLU A 32 15.10 1.18 -22.38
CA GLU A 32 14.91 -0.24 -22.06
C GLU A 32 15.11 -0.53 -20.57
N ASN A 33 16.23 -0.08 -19.99
CA ASN A 33 16.53 -0.28 -18.57
C ASN A 33 15.50 0.45 -17.68
N ARG A 34 15.09 1.67 -18.06
CA ARG A 34 14.03 2.40 -17.34
C ARG A 34 12.70 1.64 -17.34
N LEU A 35 12.32 1.03 -18.45
CA LEU A 35 11.10 0.22 -18.55
C LEU A 35 11.21 -1.05 -17.71
N ARG A 36 12.39 -1.70 -17.66
CA ARG A 36 12.63 -2.87 -16.81
C ARG A 36 12.47 -2.56 -15.32
N ILE A 37 12.92 -1.39 -14.86
CA ILE A 37 12.67 -0.92 -13.47
C ILE A 37 11.17 -0.81 -13.20
N LYS A 38 10.42 -0.27 -14.16
CA LYS A 38 8.95 -0.12 -14.05
C LYS A 38 8.23 -1.48 -14.06
N GLU A 39 8.72 -2.45 -14.82
CA GLU A 39 8.21 -3.83 -14.80
C GLU A 39 8.45 -4.50 -13.45
N GLU A 40 9.66 -4.36 -12.89
CA GLU A 40 9.98 -4.85 -11.54
C GLU A 40 9.06 -4.23 -10.48
N TYR A 41 8.79 -2.92 -10.55
CA TYR A 41 7.81 -2.26 -9.68
C TYR A 41 6.42 -2.89 -9.79
N TYR A 42 5.90 -3.09 -11.00
CA TYR A 42 4.57 -3.68 -11.17
C TYR A 42 4.52 -5.15 -10.73
N SER A 43 5.53 -5.94 -11.07
CA SER A 43 5.64 -7.34 -10.65
C SER A 43 5.66 -7.47 -9.13
N PHE A 44 6.43 -6.61 -8.46
CA PHE A 44 6.42 -6.52 -7.00
C PHE A 44 5.04 -6.14 -6.46
N ARG A 45 4.42 -5.09 -7.01
CA ARG A 45 3.12 -4.60 -6.54
C ARG A 45 2.02 -5.65 -6.70
N ASP A 46 1.95 -6.33 -7.85
CA ASP A 46 0.93 -7.35 -8.13
C ASP A 46 1.08 -8.53 -7.17
N ARG A 47 2.27 -9.11 -7.07
CA ARG A 47 2.56 -10.25 -6.18
C ARG A 47 2.26 -9.89 -4.72
N SER A 48 2.71 -8.72 -4.27
CA SER A 48 2.51 -8.29 -2.89
C SER A 48 1.04 -7.97 -2.57
N THR A 49 0.24 -7.53 -3.54
CA THR A 49 -1.18 -7.23 -3.31
C THR A 49 -1.97 -8.49 -2.91
N PHE A 50 -1.64 -9.65 -3.45
CA PHE A 50 -2.26 -10.91 -3.03
C PHE A 50 -1.98 -11.23 -1.56
N THR A 51 -0.72 -11.13 -1.14
CA THR A 51 -0.32 -11.30 0.26
C THR A 51 -0.98 -10.25 1.16
N TYR A 52 -1.08 -9.00 0.69
CA TYR A 52 -1.71 -7.89 1.40
C TYR A 52 -3.19 -8.15 1.73
N VAL A 53 -3.91 -8.90 0.88
CA VAL A 53 -5.31 -9.28 1.12
C VAL A 53 -5.42 -10.59 1.91
N ALA A 54 -4.69 -11.62 1.48
CA ALA A 54 -4.85 -12.97 2.00
C ALA A 54 -4.43 -13.07 3.47
N TRP A 55 -3.30 -12.45 3.85
CA TRP A 55 -2.76 -12.54 5.20
C TRP A 55 -3.68 -11.92 6.26
N PRO A 56 -4.11 -10.64 6.17
CA PRO A 56 -5.00 -10.08 7.19
C PRO A 56 -6.37 -10.77 7.21
N THR A 57 -6.87 -11.26 6.07
CA THR A 57 -8.12 -12.05 6.03
C THR A 57 -7.97 -13.35 6.81
N ALA A 58 -6.86 -14.07 6.62
CA ALA A 58 -6.55 -15.27 7.40
C ALA A 58 -6.41 -14.95 8.90
N LEU A 59 -5.73 -13.85 9.26
CA LEU A 59 -5.62 -13.42 10.65
C LEU A 59 -6.98 -13.06 11.26
N LEU A 60 -7.89 -12.44 10.53
CA LEU A 60 -9.24 -12.15 11.02
C LEU A 60 -10.03 -13.44 11.31
N TYR A 61 -9.94 -14.42 10.42
CA TYR A 61 -10.51 -15.75 10.65
C TYR A 61 -9.90 -16.43 11.88
N LEU A 62 -8.57 -16.45 11.98
CA LEU A 62 -7.87 -17.03 13.14
C LEU A 62 -8.19 -16.30 14.44
N ASN A 63 -8.36 -14.98 14.42
CA ASN A 63 -8.77 -14.22 15.59
C ASN A 63 -10.17 -14.64 16.07
N ARG A 64 -11.10 -14.91 15.15
CA ARG A 64 -12.44 -15.41 15.48
C ARG A 64 -12.36 -16.77 16.17
N GLU A 65 -11.57 -17.71 15.64
CA GLU A 65 -11.40 -19.04 16.23
C GLU A 65 -10.66 -18.96 17.58
N ARG A 66 -9.69 -18.05 17.70
CA ARG A 66 -8.99 -17.77 18.97
C ARG A 66 -9.96 -17.32 20.06
N GLN A 67 -10.87 -16.39 19.73
CA GLN A 67 -11.85 -15.87 20.70
C GLN A 67 -12.81 -16.97 21.18
N LYS A 68 -13.33 -17.80 20.27
CA LYS A 68 -14.14 -18.98 20.65
C LYS A 68 -13.37 -19.94 21.56
N GLY A 69 -12.10 -20.18 21.27
CA GLY A 69 -11.24 -21.04 22.10
C GLY A 69 -11.02 -20.47 23.50
N LEU A 70 -10.86 -19.15 23.64
CA LEU A 70 -10.77 -18.48 24.94
C LEU A 70 -12.07 -18.61 25.74
N GLU A 71 -13.22 -18.40 25.09
CA GLU A 71 -14.54 -18.58 25.72
C GLU A 71 -14.80 -20.02 26.17
N ALA A 72 -14.30 -21.00 25.41
CA ALA A 72 -14.39 -22.42 25.74
C ALA A 72 -13.36 -22.90 26.77
N GLY A 73 -12.52 -22.02 27.32
CA GLY A 73 -11.50 -22.38 28.32
C GLY A 73 -10.34 -23.21 27.77
N ALA A 74 -9.98 -23.05 26.49
CA ALA A 74 -8.91 -23.81 25.87
C ALA A 74 -7.57 -23.65 26.61
N ALA A 75 -6.86 -24.76 26.79
CA ALA A 75 -5.56 -24.78 27.46
C ALA A 75 -4.52 -23.94 26.72
N ASN A 76 -3.81 -23.09 27.45
CA ASN A 76 -2.73 -22.27 26.91
C ASN A 76 -1.44 -23.11 26.76
N THR A 77 -1.35 -23.84 25.66
CA THR A 77 -0.16 -24.60 25.27
C THR A 77 0.70 -23.82 24.28
N TRP A 78 1.94 -24.26 24.08
CA TRP A 78 2.89 -23.67 23.13
C TRP A 78 2.40 -23.62 21.68
N PHE A 79 1.56 -24.57 21.28
CA PHE A 79 0.96 -24.65 19.94
C PHE A 79 -0.50 -24.19 19.90
N SER A 80 -1.02 -23.64 21.01
CA SER A 80 -2.37 -23.11 21.04
C SER A 80 -2.50 -21.86 20.17
N LEU A 81 -3.69 -21.66 19.60
CA LEU A 81 -3.98 -20.48 18.79
C LEU A 81 -3.85 -19.17 19.60
N VAL A 82 -4.03 -19.24 20.92
CA VAL A 82 -3.84 -18.10 21.84
C VAL A 82 -2.40 -17.61 21.82
N THR A 83 -1.43 -18.54 21.84
CA THR A 83 0.01 -18.24 21.85
C THR A 83 0.55 -17.90 20.46
N VAL A 84 0.12 -18.63 19.44
CA VAL A 84 0.63 -18.48 18.07
C VAL A 84 0.06 -17.23 17.37
N PHE A 85 -1.18 -16.83 17.68
CA PHE A 85 -1.83 -15.71 17.00
C PHE A 85 -1.09 -14.36 17.13
N PRO A 86 -0.66 -13.91 18.32
CA PRO A 86 0.16 -12.70 18.45
C PRO A 86 1.41 -12.70 17.57
N VAL A 87 2.09 -13.85 17.47
CA VAL A 87 3.30 -14.02 16.65
C VAL A 87 2.97 -13.87 15.17
N LEU A 88 1.87 -14.46 14.70
CA LEU A 88 1.42 -14.31 13.31
C LEU A 88 1.05 -12.87 12.96
N VAL A 89 0.45 -12.14 13.91
CA VAL A 89 0.15 -10.71 13.74
C VAL A 89 1.45 -9.91 13.63
N GLN A 90 2.46 -10.18 14.46
CA GLN A 90 3.77 -9.52 14.38
C GLN A 90 4.48 -9.80 13.05
N PHE A 91 4.47 -11.05 12.57
CA PHE A 91 5.02 -11.38 11.25
C PHE A 91 4.34 -10.63 10.11
N TYR A 92 3.02 -10.43 10.18
CA TYR A 92 2.31 -9.60 9.21
C TYR A 92 2.79 -8.15 9.23
N TRP A 93 2.97 -7.55 10.40
CA TRP A 93 3.47 -6.17 10.52
C TRP A 93 4.93 -6.03 10.08
N CYS A 94 5.77 -7.03 10.31
CA CYS A 94 7.13 -7.09 9.74
C CYS A 94 7.08 -7.12 8.20
N TRP A 95 6.20 -7.93 7.64
CA TRP A 95 5.99 -7.98 6.20
C TRP A 95 5.44 -6.66 5.63
N MET A 96 4.52 -6.00 6.34
CA MET A 96 3.99 -4.68 5.98
C MET A 96 5.09 -3.60 5.97
N LEU A 97 5.98 -3.60 6.97
CA LEU A 97 7.13 -2.71 7.00
C LEU A 97 8.03 -2.91 5.78
N TYR A 98 8.36 -4.17 5.44
CA TYR A 98 9.08 -4.50 4.22
C TYR A 98 8.34 -4.02 2.96
N PHE A 99 7.05 -4.28 2.86
CA PHE A 99 6.22 -3.92 1.72
C PHE A 99 6.26 -2.41 1.45
N TYR A 100 6.04 -1.58 2.47
CA TYR A 100 6.07 -0.13 2.32
C TYR A 100 7.47 0.42 2.07
N ALA A 101 8.50 -0.16 2.70
CA ALA A 101 9.89 0.22 2.44
C ALA A 101 10.28 -0.05 0.97
N ALA A 102 9.96 -1.23 0.46
CA ALA A 102 10.23 -1.61 -0.93
C ALA A 102 9.44 -0.74 -1.92
N LEU A 103 8.16 -0.43 -1.65
CA LEU A 103 7.38 0.50 -2.47
C LEU A 103 8.00 1.90 -2.48
N ALA A 104 8.33 2.45 -1.31
CA ALA A 104 8.92 3.78 -1.21
C ALA A 104 10.23 3.85 -2.00
N LEU A 105 11.10 2.84 -1.87
CA LEU A 105 12.36 2.79 -2.60
C LEU A 105 12.13 2.72 -4.12
N ARG A 106 11.31 1.77 -4.58
CA ARG A 106 11.02 1.60 -6.01
C ARG A 106 10.35 2.83 -6.64
N GLU A 107 9.47 3.51 -5.92
CA GLU A 107 8.80 4.72 -6.41
C GLU A 107 9.72 5.94 -6.46
N ASN A 108 10.70 6.03 -5.54
CA ASN A 108 11.77 7.03 -5.64
C ASN A 108 12.65 6.77 -6.85
N VAL A 109 13.04 5.51 -7.09
CA VAL A 109 13.80 5.14 -8.30
C VAL A 109 13.00 5.47 -9.57
N LEU A 110 11.70 5.19 -9.60
CA LEU A 110 10.85 5.58 -10.72
C LEU A 110 10.85 7.09 -10.96
N ARG A 111 10.80 7.91 -9.90
CA ARG A 111 10.92 9.37 -10.03
C ARG A 111 12.26 9.79 -10.63
N CYS A 112 13.37 9.22 -10.16
CA CYS A 112 14.69 9.50 -10.71
C CYS A 112 14.80 9.13 -12.19
N ASN A 113 14.00 8.16 -12.66
CA ASN A 113 13.93 7.73 -14.06
C ASN A 113 12.80 8.41 -14.85
N GLY A 114 12.28 9.55 -14.38
CA GLY A 114 11.35 10.41 -15.13
C GLY A 114 9.86 10.07 -14.96
N SER A 115 9.48 9.26 -13.96
CA SER A 115 8.08 9.07 -13.59
C SER A 115 7.51 10.30 -12.88
N ARG A 116 6.30 10.72 -13.24
CA ARG A 116 5.59 11.84 -12.59
C ARG A 116 4.67 11.41 -11.44
N ILE A 117 4.94 10.27 -10.79
CA ILE A 117 4.19 9.83 -9.59
C ILE A 117 4.16 10.95 -8.55
N ARG A 118 3.02 11.27 -7.91
CA ARG A 118 2.95 12.37 -6.94
C ARG A 118 3.75 12.06 -5.66
N ARG A 119 4.34 13.11 -5.08
CA ARG A 119 5.10 13.04 -3.81
C ARG A 119 4.27 12.47 -2.65
N TRP A 120 2.96 12.74 -2.64
CA TRP A 120 2.05 12.22 -1.61
C TRP A 120 2.13 10.69 -1.48
N TRP A 121 2.16 9.94 -2.59
CA TRP A 121 2.17 8.48 -2.54
C TRP A 121 3.46 7.93 -1.92
N ILE A 122 4.60 8.55 -2.21
CA ILE A 122 5.89 8.20 -1.60
C ILE A 122 5.88 8.55 -0.10
N ASN A 123 5.42 9.75 0.26
CA ASN A 123 5.32 10.17 1.67
C ASN A 123 4.36 9.29 2.47
N HIS A 124 3.25 8.86 1.85
CA HIS A 124 2.30 7.92 2.45
C HIS A 124 2.96 6.60 2.82
N HIS A 125 3.89 6.09 1.99
CA HIS A 125 4.66 4.89 2.34
C HIS A 125 5.58 5.14 3.54
N TYR A 126 6.21 6.31 3.65
CA TYR A 126 7.02 6.66 4.83
C TYR A 126 6.19 6.71 6.12
N TYR A 127 5.00 7.32 6.07
CA TYR A 127 4.08 7.31 7.21
C TYR A 127 3.62 5.89 7.55
N SER A 128 3.38 5.06 6.54
CA SER A 128 3.01 3.65 6.72
C SER A 128 4.14 2.83 7.33
N MET A 129 5.40 3.09 6.97
CA MET A 129 6.57 2.47 7.62
C MET A 129 6.65 2.86 9.09
N GLY A 130 6.51 4.15 9.41
CA GLY A 130 6.47 4.64 10.78
C GLY A 130 5.34 4.01 11.59
N MET A 131 4.17 3.87 10.97
CA MET A 131 3.02 3.18 11.55
C MET A 131 3.34 1.71 11.88
N CYS A 132 3.96 0.97 10.95
CA CYS A 132 4.34 -0.42 11.19
C CYS A 132 5.33 -0.53 12.36
N LEU A 133 6.31 0.37 12.45
CA LEU A 133 7.26 0.39 13.57
C LEU A 133 6.57 0.63 14.92
N VAL A 134 5.63 1.58 14.99
CA VAL A 134 4.86 1.82 16.21
C VAL A 134 4.06 0.58 16.61
N VAL A 135 3.35 -0.05 15.66
CA VAL A 135 2.54 -1.24 15.94
C VAL A 135 3.38 -2.43 16.38
N LEU A 136 4.56 -2.64 15.77
CA LEU A 136 5.48 -3.72 16.14
C LEU A 136 5.93 -3.62 17.62
N THR A 137 5.95 -2.42 18.18
CA THR A 137 6.32 -2.16 19.59
C THR A 137 5.14 -2.21 20.57
N MET A 138 3.94 -2.53 20.12
CA MET A 138 2.78 -2.68 21.00
C MET A 138 2.80 -4.04 21.71
N ASP A 139 2.20 -4.09 22.92
CA ASP A 139 2.07 -5.32 23.68
C ASP A 139 1.03 -6.26 23.06
N VAL A 140 1.47 -7.19 22.22
CA VAL A 140 0.62 -8.20 21.57
C VAL A 140 0.17 -9.33 22.50
N GLN A 141 0.62 -9.37 23.76
CA GLN A 141 0.09 -10.30 24.76
C GLN A 141 -1.22 -9.78 25.38
N SER A 142 -1.46 -8.47 25.32
CA SER A 142 -2.70 -7.86 25.77
C SER A 142 -3.87 -8.18 24.82
N ASN A 143 -4.93 -8.81 25.34
CA ASN A 143 -6.16 -9.04 24.58
C ASN A 143 -6.81 -7.72 24.11
N ALA A 144 -6.70 -6.64 24.88
CA ALA A 144 -7.18 -5.32 24.49
C ALA A 144 -6.42 -4.80 23.26
N CYS A 145 -5.09 -4.96 23.25
CA CYS A 145 -4.24 -4.62 22.12
C CYS A 145 -4.59 -5.46 20.88
N LEU A 146 -4.75 -6.77 21.00
CA LEU A 146 -5.12 -7.63 19.87
C LEU A 146 -6.51 -7.30 19.30
N ASN A 147 -7.49 -7.03 20.16
CA ASN A 147 -8.82 -6.57 19.74
C ASN A 147 -8.73 -5.25 18.97
N TYR A 148 -7.87 -4.35 19.42
CA TYR A 148 -7.62 -3.10 18.75
C TYR A 148 -6.89 -3.29 17.40
N MET A 149 -5.87 -4.13 17.35
CA MET A 149 -5.17 -4.52 16.11
C MET A 149 -6.12 -5.14 15.08
N SER A 150 -7.18 -5.83 15.51
CA SER A 150 -8.18 -6.40 14.60
C SER A 150 -8.87 -5.34 13.73
N ARG A 151 -9.05 -4.10 14.22
CA ARG A 151 -9.58 -2.98 13.43
C ARG A 151 -8.64 -2.61 12.28
N PHE A 152 -7.33 -2.61 12.53
CA PHE A 152 -6.36 -2.40 11.46
C PHE A 152 -6.33 -3.55 10.48
N LEU A 153 -6.46 -4.81 10.93
CA LEU A 153 -6.53 -5.96 10.03
C LEU A 153 -7.76 -5.89 9.12
N VAL A 154 -8.93 -5.48 9.63
CA VAL A 154 -10.11 -5.22 8.80
C VAL A 154 -9.81 -4.14 7.77
N PHE A 155 -9.23 -3.02 8.21
CA PHE A 155 -8.87 -1.93 7.30
C PHE A 155 -7.89 -2.39 6.22
N THR A 156 -6.83 -3.12 6.57
CA THR A 156 -5.82 -3.56 5.59
C THR A 156 -6.38 -4.60 4.63
N ALA A 157 -7.27 -5.50 5.08
CA ALA A 157 -7.98 -6.41 4.19
C ALA A 157 -8.83 -5.64 3.15
N LEU A 158 -9.61 -4.65 3.60
CA LEU A 158 -10.41 -3.81 2.70
C LEU A 158 -9.54 -2.94 1.77
N GLN A 159 -8.45 -2.37 2.29
CA GLN A 159 -7.46 -1.63 1.52
C GLN A 159 -6.85 -2.52 0.44
N GLY A 160 -6.55 -3.79 0.73
CA GLY A 160 -6.06 -4.73 -0.28
C GLY A 160 -7.07 -4.99 -1.41
N VAL A 161 -8.36 -5.08 -1.10
CA VAL A 161 -9.42 -5.20 -2.13
C VAL A 161 -9.48 -3.94 -3.00
N VAL A 162 -9.36 -2.75 -2.39
CA VAL A 162 -9.26 -1.49 -3.12
C VAL A 162 -8.01 -1.47 -4.00
N MET A 163 -6.86 -1.94 -3.50
CA MET A 163 -5.62 -2.06 -4.27
C MET A 163 -5.76 -2.97 -5.48
N LEU A 164 -6.42 -4.14 -5.37
CA LEU A 164 -6.71 -5.01 -6.51
C LEU A 164 -7.54 -4.29 -7.57
N THR A 165 -8.57 -3.58 -7.14
CA THR A 165 -9.47 -2.80 -8.01
C THR A 165 -8.72 -1.67 -8.70
N GLN A 166 -7.89 -0.92 -7.96
CA GLN A 166 -7.02 0.13 -8.48
C GLN A 166 -6.01 -0.43 -9.48
N ASN A 167 -5.33 -1.54 -9.15
CA ASN A 167 -4.36 -2.20 -10.01
C ASN A 167 -4.99 -2.60 -11.35
N ARG A 168 -6.21 -3.14 -11.34
CA ARG A 168 -6.91 -3.54 -12.57
C ARG A 168 -7.29 -2.33 -13.42
N TYR A 169 -7.97 -1.34 -12.85
CA TYR A 169 -8.57 -0.25 -13.62
C TYR A 169 -7.61 0.88 -13.97
N GLN A 170 -6.78 1.30 -13.02
CA GLN A 170 -5.85 2.42 -13.25
C GLN A 170 -4.71 2.01 -14.18
N ARG A 171 -4.24 0.76 -14.10
CA ARG A 171 -3.18 0.23 -14.97
C ARG A 171 -3.63 0.08 -16.42
N PHE A 172 -4.83 -0.45 -16.65
CA PHE A 172 -5.39 -0.54 -18.00
C PHE A 172 -5.46 0.82 -18.69
N ARG A 173 -6.04 1.81 -18.00
CA ARG A 173 -6.12 3.19 -18.51
C ARG A 173 -4.75 3.81 -18.76
N MET A 174 -3.80 3.53 -17.88
CA MET A 174 -2.44 4.03 -18.03
C MET A 174 -1.80 3.52 -19.32
N TYR A 175 -1.93 2.23 -19.62
CA TYR A 175 -1.45 1.66 -20.88
C TYR A 175 -2.12 2.29 -22.09
N THR A 176 -3.44 2.47 -22.07
CA THR A 176 -4.16 3.15 -23.17
C THR A 176 -3.63 4.58 -23.38
N ARG A 177 -3.39 5.33 -22.30
CA ARG A 177 -2.87 6.70 -22.41
C ARG A 177 -1.45 6.77 -22.96
N VAL A 178 -0.59 5.81 -22.62
CA VAL A 178 0.76 5.71 -23.21
C VAL A 178 0.65 5.39 -24.70
N ALA A 179 -0.19 4.41 -25.08
CA ALA A 179 -0.40 4.06 -26.48
C ALA A 179 -0.95 5.23 -27.33
N MET A 180 -1.76 6.11 -26.72
CA MET A 180 -2.26 7.34 -27.37
C MET A 180 -1.28 8.52 -27.33
N GLY A 181 -0.07 8.38 -26.79
CA GLY A 181 0.88 9.48 -26.61
C GLY A 181 0.45 10.54 -25.56
N LYS A 182 -0.59 10.25 -24.76
CA LYS A 182 -1.16 11.17 -23.75
C LYS A 182 -0.54 11.01 -22.36
N ALA A 183 0.45 10.15 -22.20
CA ALA A 183 1.20 9.92 -20.96
C ALA A 183 2.62 9.42 -21.26
N SER A 184 3.55 9.64 -20.34
CA SER A 184 4.94 9.19 -20.50
C SER A 184 5.02 7.67 -20.32
N PRO A 185 5.87 6.96 -21.10
CA PRO A 185 6.15 5.55 -20.88
C PRO A 185 6.65 5.22 -19.46
N MET A 186 7.19 6.21 -18.73
CA MET A 186 7.63 6.04 -17.34
C MET A 186 6.61 6.44 -16.28
N ASP A 187 5.50 7.05 -16.66
CA ASP A 187 4.42 7.31 -15.72
C ASP A 187 3.88 5.96 -15.20
N VAL A 188 3.42 5.93 -13.95
CA VAL A 188 2.80 4.74 -13.35
C VAL A 188 1.35 5.01 -12.99
N ALA A 189 0.55 3.95 -12.91
CA ALA A 189 -0.81 4.02 -12.45
C ALA A 189 -0.84 4.40 -10.96
N GLY A 190 -1.00 5.68 -10.68
CA GLY A 190 -1.36 6.23 -9.36
C GLY A 190 -2.86 6.50 -9.26
N GLY A 191 -3.32 6.83 -8.04
CA GLY A 191 -4.74 7.05 -7.66
C GLY A 191 -5.56 8.00 -8.55
N GLU A 192 -4.91 8.68 -9.48
CA GLU A 192 -5.37 9.82 -10.28
C GLU A 192 -5.73 9.42 -11.72
N MET A 193 -5.22 8.28 -12.15
CA MET A 193 -5.51 7.66 -13.45
C MET A 193 -6.82 6.87 -13.37
N GLY A 194 -7.85 7.47 -12.75
CA GLY A 194 -9.13 6.80 -12.58
C GLY A 194 -9.78 6.48 -13.92
N GLY A 195 -10.44 5.32 -14.02
CA GLY A 195 -10.86 4.61 -15.24
C GLY A 195 -11.91 5.30 -16.12
N ASN A 196 -12.58 4.53 -16.99
CA ASN A 196 -13.74 5.01 -17.75
C ASN A 196 -14.88 5.44 -16.79
N ALA A 197 -15.88 6.18 -17.28
CA ALA A 197 -16.94 6.72 -16.43
C ALA A 197 -17.59 5.68 -15.49
N GLY A 198 -17.82 4.45 -15.97
CA GLY A 198 -18.33 3.35 -15.14
C GLY A 198 -17.33 2.85 -14.06
N GLN A 199 -16.05 2.74 -14.40
CA GLN A 199 -15.00 2.33 -13.45
C GLN A 199 -14.79 3.37 -12.35
N LEU A 200 -14.95 4.66 -12.68
CA LEU A 200 -14.90 5.76 -11.70
C LEU A 200 -16.08 5.73 -10.73
N LYS A 201 -17.29 5.37 -11.21
CA LYS A 201 -18.47 5.21 -10.34
C LYS A 201 -18.29 4.13 -9.29
N LEU A 202 -17.53 3.06 -9.59
CA LEU A 202 -17.17 2.03 -8.62
C LEU A 202 -16.00 2.46 -7.72
N LEU A 203 -14.95 3.04 -8.31
CA LEU A 203 -13.71 3.30 -7.58
C LEU A 203 -13.83 4.44 -6.56
N TYR A 204 -14.55 5.51 -6.86
CA TYR A 204 -14.66 6.65 -5.93
C TYR A 204 -15.36 6.30 -4.61
N PRO A 205 -16.53 5.63 -4.59
CA PRO A 205 -17.17 5.22 -3.35
C PRO A 205 -16.26 4.33 -2.49
N LEU A 206 -15.55 3.39 -3.11
CA LEU A 206 -14.59 2.53 -2.41
C LEU A 206 -13.45 3.34 -1.78
N LEU A 207 -12.86 4.27 -2.52
CA LEU A 207 -11.78 5.12 -2.00
C LEU A 207 -12.24 6.03 -0.88
N PHE A 208 -13.34 6.75 -1.06
CA PHE A 208 -13.87 7.65 -0.04
C PHE A 208 -14.33 6.89 1.20
N GLY A 209 -15.05 5.77 1.02
CA GLY A 209 -15.49 4.93 2.12
C GLY A 209 -14.31 4.42 2.95
N LEU A 210 -13.27 3.92 2.29
CA LEU A 210 -12.06 3.45 2.98
C LEU A 210 -11.32 4.60 3.69
N GLN A 211 -11.20 5.77 3.07
CA GLN A 211 -10.54 6.93 3.68
C GLN A 211 -11.30 7.46 4.90
N ILE A 212 -12.63 7.50 4.83
CA ILE A 212 -13.49 7.87 5.96
C ILE A 212 -13.33 6.84 7.09
N MET A 213 -13.34 5.55 6.76
CA MET A 213 -13.07 4.48 7.74
C MET A 213 -11.69 4.61 8.37
N GLN A 214 -10.66 4.96 7.59
CA GLN A 214 -9.31 5.21 8.10
C GLN A 214 -9.30 6.31 9.16
N VAL A 215 -9.92 7.45 8.85
CA VAL A 215 -10.02 8.59 9.76
C VAL A 215 -10.85 8.23 10.99
N TYR A 216 -12.00 7.55 10.81
CA TYR A 216 -12.86 7.12 11.91
C TYR A 216 -12.12 6.17 12.88
N PHE A 217 -11.45 5.14 12.35
CA PHE A 217 -10.66 4.24 13.17
C PHE A 217 -9.56 4.98 13.90
N GLY A 218 -8.79 5.83 13.21
CA GLY A 218 -7.71 6.62 13.81
C GLY A 218 -8.21 7.59 14.91
N ALA A 219 -9.34 8.26 14.67
CA ALA A 219 -9.97 9.13 15.66
C ALA A 219 -10.49 8.34 16.86
N SER A 220 -11.07 7.16 16.65
CA SER A 220 -11.57 6.29 17.73
C SER A 220 -10.46 5.87 18.70
N VAL A 221 -9.23 5.72 18.20
CA VAL A 221 -8.06 5.47 19.04
C VAL A 221 -7.72 6.66 19.91
N LEU A 222 -7.69 7.84 19.30
CA LEU A 222 -7.23 9.07 19.93
C LEU A 222 -8.14 9.51 21.08
N VAL A 223 -9.43 9.20 20.98
CA VAL A 223 -10.43 9.47 22.04
C VAL A 223 -10.47 8.38 23.11
N SER A 224 -9.87 7.21 22.85
CA SER A 224 -9.82 6.12 23.83
C SER A 224 -8.63 6.33 24.77
N PHE A 225 -8.81 5.99 26.06
CA PHE A 225 -7.72 6.06 27.02
C PHE A 225 -6.78 4.85 26.84
N PHE A 226 -5.52 5.11 26.54
CA PHE A 226 -4.44 4.12 26.49
C PHE A 226 -3.31 4.57 27.41
N ARG A 227 -2.78 3.62 28.18
CA ARG A 227 -1.61 3.87 29.03
C ARG A 227 -0.34 3.97 28.19
N GLU A 228 -0.29 3.20 27.11
CA GLU A 228 0.84 3.10 26.20
C GLU A 228 0.75 4.17 25.10
N TRP A 229 1.86 4.87 24.83
CA TRP A 229 1.93 5.94 23.83
C TRP A 229 1.77 5.43 22.38
N GLN A 230 2.02 4.14 22.15
CA GLN A 230 1.98 3.52 20.83
C GLN A 230 0.58 3.61 20.22
N ALA A 231 -0.48 3.43 21.02
CA ALA A 231 -1.85 3.50 20.53
C ALA A 231 -2.22 4.91 20.01
N PRO A 232 -2.08 6.01 20.79
CA PRO A 232 -2.36 7.34 20.26
C PRO A 232 -1.43 7.74 19.10
N ALA A 233 -0.14 7.33 19.11
CA ALA A 233 0.75 7.56 17.97
C ALA A 233 0.27 6.85 16.70
N ALA A 234 -0.16 5.59 16.82
CA ALA A 234 -0.79 4.81 15.77
C ALA A 234 -2.07 5.49 15.23
N GLY A 235 -2.96 5.93 16.12
CA GLY A 235 -4.17 6.66 15.77
C GLY A 235 -3.89 7.94 15.00
N ALA A 236 -2.93 8.75 15.47
CA ALA A 236 -2.54 10.00 14.81
C ALA A 236 -1.99 9.77 13.40
N LEU A 237 -1.07 8.82 13.22
CA LEU A 237 -0.53 8.46 11.91
C LEU A 237 -1.65 8.00 10.96
N PHE A 238 -2.61 7.24 11.47
CA PHE A 238 -3.73 6.75 10.68
C PHE A 238 -4.67 7.88 10.21
N VAL A 239 -4.95 8.85 11.08
CA VAL A 239 -5.72 10.07 10.73
C VAL A 239 -4.98 10.89 9.68
N VAL A 240 -3.68 11.16 9.88
CA VAL A 240 -2.85 11.93 8.93
C VAL A 240 -2.87 11.29 7.54
N MET A 241 -2.67 9.97 7.47
CA MET A 241 -2.74 9.23 6.20
C MET A 241 -4.15 9.26 5.59
N GLY A 242 -5.20 9.07 6.39
CA GLY A 242 -6.59 9.11 5.94
C GLY A 242 -6.97 10.47 5.34
N VAL A 243 -6.65 11.56 6.04
CA VAL A 243 -6.91 12.93 5.57
C VAL A 243 -6.13 13.24 4.30
N GLY A 244 -4.84 12.86 4.24
CA GLY A 244 -4.05 13.11 3.04
C GLY A 244 -4.52 12.29 1.83
N ASN A 245 -4.93 11.03 2.02
CA ASN A 245 -5.53 10.20 0.98
C ASN A 245 -6.87 10.78 0.48
N PHE A 246 -7.68 11.29 1.40
CA PHE A 246 -8.93 11.99 1.09
C PHE A 246 -8.67 13.24 0.25
N ARG A 247 -7.74 14.10 0.69
CA ARG A 247 -7.32 15.29 -0.05
C ARG A 247 -6.83 14.94 -1.45
N ALA A 248 -5.99 13.92 -1.60
CA ALA A 248 -5.47 13.49 -2.90
C ALA A 248 -6.59 13.01 -3.85
N THR A 249 -7.59 12.32 -3.29
CA THR A 249 -8.76 11.83 -4.03
C THR A 249 -9.68 12.97 -4.45
N CYS A 250 -9.97 13.91 -3.55
CA CYS A 250 -10.70 15.14 -3.86
C CYS A 250 -10.01 15.95 -4.97
N GLN A 251 -8.70 16.19 -4.86
CA GLN A 251 -7.93 16.91 -5.88
C GLN A 251 -8.09 16.26 -7.26
N THR A 252 -7.99 14.93 -7.32
CA THR A 252 -8.19 14.17 -8.55
C THR A 252 -9.60 14.34 -9.11
N TYR A 253 -10.62 14.19 -8.25
CA TYR A 253 -12.01 14.30 -8.63
C TYR A 253 -12.34 15.68 -9.21
N PHE A 254 -11.96 16.76 -8.53
CA PHE A 254 -12.21 18.12 -8.98
C PHE A 254 -11.45 18.47 -10.25
N THR A 255 -10.19 18.03 -10.36
CA THR A 255 -9.38 18.22 -11.58
C THR A 255 -10.09 17.59 -12.79
N LYS A 256 -10.58 16.36 -12.64
CA LYS A 256 -11.32 15.68 -13.73
C LYS A 256 -12.64 16.36 -14.06
N ARG A 257 -13.40 16.81 -13.05
CA ARG A 257 -14.65 17.55 -13.29
C ARG A 257 -14.42 18.85 -14.04
N LYS A 258 -13.35 19.58 -13.71
CA LYS A 258 -12.96 20.81 -14.41
C LYS A 258 -12.68 20.53 -15.89
N PHE A 259 -11.81 19.55 -16.18
CA PHE A 259 -11.52 19.14 -17.56
C PHE A 259 -12.75 18.69 -18.34
N ALA A 260 -13.66 17.94 -17.71
CA ALA A 260 -14.90 17.50 -18.36
C ALA A 260 -15.81 18.69 -18.72
N LYS A 261 -15.92 19.68 -17.82
CA LYS A 261 -16.71 20.90 -18.05
C LYS A 261 -16.11 21.80 -19.13
N GLU A 262 -14.79 21.90 -19.20
CA GLU A 262 -14.08 22.66 -20.23
C GLU A 262 -14.25 21.99 -21.61
N SER A 263 -14.09 20.67 -21.68
CA SER A 263 -14.29 19.92 -22.92
C SER A 263 -15.74 19.92 -23.42
N SER A 264 -16.73 20.03 -22.54
CA SER A 264 -18.14 20.14 -22.96
C SER A 264 -18.44 21.54 -23.50
N ARG A 265 -17.82 22.58 -22.92
CA ARG A 265 -17.95 23.97 -23.37
C ARG A 265 -17.28 24.23 -24.71
N SER A 266 -16.16 23.58 -25.01
CA SER A 266 -15.47 23.72 -26.30
C SER A 266 -16.15 23.00 -27.47
N LYS A 267 -17.18 22.19 -27.18
CA LYS A 267 -17.95 21.42 -28.16
C LYS A 267 -19.34 22.00 -28.42
N ALA A 268 -19.76 22.97 -27.61
CA ALA A 268 -20.99 23.75 -27.77
C ALA A 268 -20.63 25.08 -28.44
#